data_AF-A0A225UCE8-F1
#
_entry.id   AF-A0A225UCE8-F1
#
_cell.length_a   1.000
_cell.length_b   1.000
_cell.length_c   1.000
_cell.angle_alpha   90.00
_cell.angle_beta   90.00
_cell.angle_gamma   90.00
#
_symmetry.space_group_name_H-M   'P 1'
#
loop_
_entity.id
_entity.type
_entity.pdbx_description
1 polymer ?
#
loop_
_entity_poly.entity_id
_entity_poly.type
_entity_poly.pdbx_seq_one_letter_code
_entity_poly.pdbx_strand_id
1 'polypeptide(L)'
;MHYRIQNSRLISQAGNRESHSILIICVYNDAESWGKNRTIVDFFNLIGSFNYPKEKISITLLTSSLQEFNMVKTLFATYIHQYPRLSLIFRNDFAQAGLTRMNRHNHALQAGRRRMLARYRNFALLSTMESWHQHVLWLDADIIAIPADLLPKVVQSGRDIQEPMCVRMRNGKLQNYDKNAWVGRPAQSAVIQRRELCTGSTECQIISQFTRQIQTICGIGFGGTMLYVRADIHRQGVMFPTNYVIGSEWGREGYDGIETEGLCYSAHFLGYKCWGMPNDVIQHV
;
A
#
# COMPACT_ATOMS: atom_id res chain seq x y z
N MET A 1 -17.53 -11.05 4.53
CA MET A 1 -18.70 -10.34 3.96
C MET A 1 -18.23 -9.26 3.02
N HIS A 2 -19.00 -8.93 1.97
CA HIS A 2 -18.65 -7.89 1.01
C HIS A 2 -19.86 -6.98 0.81
N TYR A 3 -19.71 -5.70 1.13
CA TYR A 3 -20.69 -4.65 0.89
C TYR A 3 -20.15 -3.68 -0.15
N ARG A 4 -20.98 -3.32 -1.12
CA ARG A 4 -20.63 -2.37 -2.18
C ARG A 4 -21.80 -1.44 -2.42
N ILE A 5 -21.50 -0.15 -2.51
CA ILE A 5 -22.45 0.88 -2.92
C ILE A 5 -21.83 1.69 -4.06
N GLN A 6 -22.66 2.11 -5.01
CA GLN A 6 -22.20 2.80 -6.21
C GLN A 6 -23.09 3.98 -6.55
N ASN A 7 -22.48 5.00 -7.15
CA ASN A 7 -23.17 6.16 -7.68
C ASN A 7 -23.31 6.01 -9.21
N SER A 8 -24.44 5.49 -9.65
CA SER A 8 -24.68 5.19 -11.07
C SER A 8 -24.56 6.42 -11.96
N ARG A 9 -24.88 7.62 -11.45
CA ARG A 9 -24.73 8.89 -12.19
C ARG A 9 -23.27 9.22 -12.47
N LEU A 10 -22.40 9.12 -11.46
CA LEU A 10 -20.97 9.37 -11.65
C LEU A 10 -20.31 8.30 -12.53
N ILE A 11 -20.76 7.04 -12.42
CA ILE A 11 -20.27 5.93 -13.24
C ILE A 11 -20.66 6.09 -14.72
N SER A 12 -21.86 6.59 -15.01
CA SER A 12 -22.35 6.77 -16.39
C SER A 12 -21.84 8.03 -17.07
N GLN A 13 -21.30 8.99 -16.32
CA GLN A 13 -20.70 10.20 -16.88
C GLN A 13 -19.46 9.87 -17.72
N ALA A 14 -19.45 10.39 -18.95
CA ALA A 14 -18.33 10.29 -19.86
C ALA A 14 -17.05 10.87 -19.23
N GLY A 15 -15.90 10.28 -19.55
CA GLY A 15 -14.60 10.69 -19.03
C GLY A 15 -14.25 10.17 -17.63
N ASN A 16 -15.22 9.88 -16.74
CA ASN A 16 -14.90 9.43 -15.37
C ASN A 16 -14.23 8.05 -15.34
N ARG A 17 -14.66 7.14 -16.23
CA ARG A 17 -14.12 5.77 -16.33
C ARG A 17 -13.06 5.59 -17.42
N GLU A 18 -12.93 6.56 -18.33
CA GLU A 18 -12.14 6.42 -19.56
C GLU A 18 -10.65 6.71 -19.32
N SER A 19 -10.31 7.61 -18.41
CA SER A 19 -8.93 7.96 -18.11
C SER A 19 -8.76 8.39 -16.66
N HIS A 20 -7.58 8.14 -16.10
CA HIS A 20 -7.20 8.64 -14.78
C HIS A 20 -8.18 8.19 -13.67
N SER A 21 -8.87 7.07 -13.83
CA SER A 21 -9.67 6.48 -12.76
C SER A 21 -8.76 5.74 -11.78
N ILE A 22 -8.99 5.90 -10.49
CA ILE A 22 -8.14 5.33 -9.45
C ILE A 22 -8.95 4.52 -8.45
N LEU A 23 -8.36 3.40 -8.02
CA LEU A 23 -8.84 2.61 -6.90
C LEU A 23 -7.90 2.80 -5.71
N ILE A 24 -8.39 3.44 -4.65
CA ILE A 24 -7.68 3.51 -3.37
C ILE A 24 -8.07 2.30 -2.53
N ILE A 25 -7.08 1.57 -2.01
CA ILE A 25 -7.29 0.38 -1.18
C ILE A 25 -6.57 0.56 0.16
N CYS A 26 -7.33 0.39 1.25
CA CYS A 26 -6.79 0.35 2.62
C CYS A 26 -7.21 -0.96 3.31
N VAL A 27 -6.23 -1.64 3.90
CA VAL A 27 -6.41 -2.86 4.69
C VAL A 27 -6.03 -2.54 6.13
N TYR A 28 -6.96 -2.75 7.06
CA TYR A 28 -6.77 -2.40 8.47
C TYR A 28 -7.43 -3.43 9.39
N ASN A 29 -7.04 -3.46 10.67
CA ASN A 29 -7.61 -4.43 11.61
C ASN A 29 -8.92 -3.91 12.22
N ASP A 30 -8.82 -2.80 12.94
CA ASP A 30 -9.86 -2.23 13.80
C ASP A 30 -9.63 -0.72 14.00
N ALA A 31 -10.39 -0.09 14.91
CA ALA A 31 -10.30 1.33 15.21
C ALA A 31 -8.90 1.80 15.67
N GLU A 32 -8.08 0.92 16.28
CA GLU A 32 -6.72 1.31 16.70
C GLU A 32 -5.77 1.51 15.51
N SER A 33 -6.14 0.97 14.34
CA SER A 33 -5.34 1.05 13.11
C SER A 33 -5.26 2.48 12.56
N TRP A 34 -6.21 3.36 12.90
CA TRP A 34 -6.21 4.76 12.47
C TRP A 34 -5.17 5.61 13.22
N GLY A 35 -4.70 5.15 14.38
CA GLY A 35 -3.85 5.92 15.29
C GLY A 35 -4.64 6.65 16.38
N LYS A 36 -3.92 7.20 17.36
CA LYS A 36 -4.51 7.83 18.54
C LYS A 36 -5.35 9.05 18.13
N ASN A 37 -6.58 9.13 18.64
CA ASN A 37 -7.56 10.20 18.37
C ASN A 37 -7.94 10.34 16.89
N ARG A 38 -7.82 9.26 16.10
CA ARG A 38 -8.22 9.23 14.71
C ARG A 38 -9.27 8.16 14.46
N THR A 39 -10.04 8.37 13.41
CA THR A 39 -11.11 7.49 12.96
C THR A 39 -11.07 7.36 11.44
N ILE A 40 -11.95 6.53 10.89
CA ILE A 40 -12.19 6.45 9.44
C ILE A 40 -12.58 7.80 8.82
N VAL A 41 -13.18 8.72 9.59
CA VAL A 41 -13.55 10.06 9.08
C VAL A 41 -12.29 10.85 8.69
N ASP A 42 -11.22 10.74 9.47
CA ASP A 42 -9.94 11.38 9.18
C ASP A 42 -9.30 10.82 7.91
N PHE A 43 -9.50 9.52 7.63
CA PHE A 43 -9.05 8.90 6.40
C PHE A 43 -9.82 9.42 5.17
N PHE A 44 -11.15 9.58 5.27
CA PHE A 44 -11.93 10.21 4.20
C PHE A 44 -11.58 11.70 4.01
N ASN A 45 -11.26 12.42 5.09
CA ASN A 45 -10.79 13.80 5.01
C ASN A 45 -9.42 13.88 4.31
N LEU A 46 -8.52 12.94 4.59
CA LEU A 46 -7.23 12.83 3.90
C LEU A 46 -7.41 12.56 2.41
N ILE A 47 -8.24 11.59 2.01
CA ILE A 47 -8.52 11.35 0.59
C ILE A 47 -9.19 12.57 -0.05
N GLY A 48 -10.09 13.22 0.69
CA GLY A 48 -10.80 14.41 0.23
C GLY A 48 -9.95 15.66 0.08
N SER A 49 -8.70 15.68 0.57
CA SER A 49 -7.78 16.80 0.45
C SER A 49 -6.92 16.75 -0.81
N PHE A 50 -6.95 15.65 -1.57
CA PHE A 50 -6.20 15.55 -2.81
C PHE A 50 -6.75 16.50 -3.86
N ASN A 51 -5.87 17.11 -4.65
CA ASN A 51 -6.22 17.90 -5.83
C ASN A 51 -6.60 16.99 -7.01
N TYR A 52 -7.53 16.06 -6.75
CA TYR A 52 -7.94 15.01 -7.67
C TYR A 52 -9.47 14.88 -7.68
N PRO A 53 -10.12 14.76 -8.86
CA PRO A 53 -11.58 14.68 -8.93
C PRO A 53 -12.12 13.45 -8.19
N LYS A 54 -13.01 13.65 -7.21
CA LYS A 54 -13.58 12.56 -6.39
C LYS A 54 -14.41 11.59 -7.21
N GLU A 55 -15.02 12.06 -8.29
CA GLU A 55 -15.75 11.27 -9.27
C GLU A 55 -14.88 10.25 -10.02
N LYS A 56 -13.55 10.37 -9.95
CA LYS A 56 -12.58 9.41 -10.50
C LYS A 56 -12.02 8.45 -9.45
N ILE A 57 -12.37 8.60 -8.18
CA ILE A 57 -11.81 7.83 -7.05
C ILE A 57 -12.80 6.77 -6.57
N SER A 58 -12.50 5.49 -6.79
CA SER A 58 -13.11 4.39 -6.03
C SER A 58 -12.34 4.15 -4.75
N ILE A 59 -13.02 3.77 -3.67
CA ILE A 59 -12.38 3.41 -2.40
C ILE A 59 -12.78 1.99 -2.00
N THR A 60 -11.79 1.18 -1.61
CA THR A 60 -11.97 -0.14 -1.01
C THR A 60 -11.34 -0.18 0.37
N LEU A 61 -12.14 -0.63 1.33
CA LEU A 61 -11.71 -0.87 2.71
C LEU A 61 -11.85 -2.35 3.03
N LEU A 62 -10.81 -2.96 3.60
CA LEU A 62 -10.88 -4.30 4.17
C LEU A 62 -10.56 -4.23 5.66
N THR A 63 -11.49 -4.70 6.49
CA THR A 63 -11.36 -4.74 7.94
C THR A 63 -11.51 -6.15 8.50
N SER A 64 -10.78 -6.44 9.57
CA SER A 64 -10.96 -7.65 10.38
C SER A 64 -11.87 -7.44 11.59
N SER A 65 -12.41 -6.25 11.79
CA SER A 65 -13.36 -5.92 12.84
C SER A 65 -14.79 -5.83 12.31
N LEU A 66 -15.68 -6.64 12.88
CA LEU A 66 -17.10 -6.62 12.55
C LEU A 66 -17.77 -5.30 12.99
N GLN A 67 -17.29 -4.71 14.09
CA GLN A 67 -17.78 -3.42 14.58
C GLN A 67 -17.44 -2.30 13.59
N GLU A 68 -16.19 -2.22 13.14
CA GLU A 68 -15.77 -1.26 12.11
C GLU A 68 -16.55 -1.49 10.81
N PHE A 69 -16.75 -2.74 10.41
CA PHE A 69 -17.52 -3.07 9.21
C PHE A 69 -18.94 -2.48 9.27
N ASN A 70 -19.65 -2.67 10.38
CA ASN A 70 -21.02 -2.15 10.53
C ASN A 70 -21.05 -0.62 10.58
N MET A 71 -20.10 0.01 11.26
CA MET A 71 -19.99 1.47 11.34
C MET A 71 -19.72 2.08 9.95
N VAL A 72 -18.71 1.58 9.25
CA VAL A 72 -18.27 2.10 7.95
C VAL A 72 -19.33 1.86 6.87
N LYS A 73 -20.05 0.74 6.93
CA LYS A 73 -21.20 0.47 6.04
C LYS A 73 -22.24 1.59 6.11
N THR A 74 -22.57 2.06 7.31
CA THR A 74 -23.49 3.18 7.51
C THR A 74 -22.89 4.49 6.99
N LEU A 75 -21.60 4.73 7.28
CA LEU A 75 -20.89 5.95 6.85
C LEU A 75 -20.83 6.11 5.33
N PHE A 76 -20.76 5.01 4.58
CA PHE A 76 -20.73 5.05 3.11
C PHE A 76 -21.92 5.78 2.49
N ALA A 77 -23.10 5.77 3.14
CA ALA A 77 -24.27 6.50 2.66
C ALA A 77 -24.02 8.02 2.59
N THR A 78 -23.19 8.56 3.49
CA THR A 78 -22.85 9.99 3.53
C THR A 78 -21.86 10.38 2.43
N TYR A 79 -20.96 9.48 2.04
CA TYR A 79 -19.87 9.78 1.10
C TYR A 79 -20.17 9.39 -0.35
N ILE A 80 -21.06 8.42 -0.61
CA ILE A 80 -21.26 7.87 -1.95
C ILE A 80 -21.70 8.91 -3.00
N HIS A 81 -22.31 10.01 -2.58
CA HIS A 81 -22.66 11.10 -3.49
C HIS A 81 -21.43 11.75 -4.18
N GLN A 82 -20.25 11.63 -3.59
CA GLN A 82 -18.99 12.21 -4.09
C GLN A 82 -18.13 11.23 -4.89
N TYR A 83 -18.33 9.92 -4.71
CA TYR A 83 -17.45 8.88 -5.28
C TYR A 83 -18.23 7.92 -6.19
N PRO A 84 -17.65 7.41 -7.29
CA PRO A 84 -18.31 6.45 -8.17
C PRO A 84 -18.62 5.13 -7.45
N ARG A 85 -17.71 4.66 -6.57
CA ARG A 85 -17.85 3.37 -5.90
C ARG A 85 -17.13 3.31 -4.56
N LEU A 86 -17.82 2.80 -3.55
CA LEU A 86 -17.27 2.47 -2.24
C LEU A 86 -17.49 0.98 -1.97
N SER A 87 -16.43 0.25 -1.65
CA SER A 87 -16.46 -1.18 -1.32
C SER A 87 -15.90 -1.42 0.09
N LEU A 88 -16.56 -2.26 0.86
CA LEU A 88 -16.18 -2.63 2.22
C LEU A 88 -16.20 -4.15 2.35
N ILE A 89 -15.09 -4.71 2.80
CA ILE A 89 -14.91 -6.14 2.98
C ILE A 89 -14.63 -6.42 4.46
N PHE A 90 -15.41 -7.32 5.05
CA PHE A 90 -15.07 -7.92 6.35
C PHE A 90 -14.39 -9.25 6.14
N ARG A 91 -13.19 -9.40 6.71
CA ARG A 91 -12.42 -10.63 6.66
C ARG A 91 -11.45 -10.75 7.83
N ASN A 92 -11.51 -11.87 8.56
CA ASN A 92 -10.64 -12.17 9.71
C ASN A 92 -10.08 -13.61 9.70
N ASP A 93 -10.31 -14.37 8.62
CA ASP A 93 -9.98 -15.80 8.46
C ASP A 93 -8.50 -16.07 8.16
N PHE A 94 -7.70 -15.04 7.89
CA PHE A 94 -6.26 -15.19 7.66
C PHE A 94 -5.40 -14.86 8.88
N ALA A 95 -6.01 -14.35 9.95
CA ALA A 95 -5.31 -14.03 11.18
C ALA A 95 -4.80 -15.32 11.84
N GLN A 96 -3.49 -15.41 12.06
CA GLN A 96 -2.90 -16.51 12.83
C GLN A 96 -3.03 -16.20 14.33
N ALA A 97 -3.38 -17.23 15.12
CA ALA A 97 -3.41 -17.13 16.57
C ALA A 97 -2.05 -16.68 17.10
N GLY A 98 -2.04 -15.72 18.03
CA GLY A 98 -0.83 -15.24 18.70
C GLY A 98 -0.08 -14.11 17.99
N LEU A 99 -0.54 -13.58 16.85
CA LEU A 99 0.00 -12.32 16.30
C LEU A 99 -0.57 -11.13 17.08
N THR A 100 0.29 -10.37 17.76
CA THR A 100 -0.09 -9.17 18.52
C THR A 100 0.74 -7.97 18.08
N ARG A 101 0.30 -6.76 18.41
CA ARG A 101 1.08 -5.55 18.14
C ARG A 101 2.46 -5.58 18.84
N MET A 102 2.54 -6.21 20.00
CA MET A 102 3.74 -6.28 20.84
C MET A 102 4.83 -7.22 20.30
N ASN A 103 4.44 -8.29 19.60
CA ASN A 103 5.39 -9.29 19.10
C ASN A 103 5.75 -9.11 17.61
N ARG A 104 5.36 -7.98 17.01
CA ARG A 104 5.57 -7.65 15.59
C ARG A 104 7.04 -7.57 15.14
N HIS A 105 7.99 -7.57 16.08
CA HIS A 105 9.43 -7.52 15.81
C HIS A 105 10.10 -8.91 15.84
N ASN A 106 9.37 -9.98 16.20
CA ASN A 106 9.87 -11.34 16.11
C ASN A 106 9.83 -11.81 14.65
N HIS A 107 10.97 -12.25 14.11
CA HIS A 107 11.15 -12.59 12.70
C HIS A 107 10.17 -13.67 12.18
N ALA A 108 9.94 -14.72 12.97
CA ALA A 108 9.04 -15.82 12.58
C ALA A 108 7.57 -15.35 12.55
N LEU A 109 7.18 -14.51 13.51
CA LEU A 109 5.85 -13.90 13.57
C LEU A 109 5.66 -12.80 12.51
N GLN A 110 6.74 -12.11 12.14
CA GLN A 110 6.73 -11.10 11.08
C GLN A 110 6.45 -11.73 9.71
N ALA A 111 7.05 -12.89 9.40
CA ALA A 111 6.77 -13.62 8.16
C ALA A 111 5.28 -14.04 8.08
N GLY A 112 4.75 -14.62 9.15
CA GLY A 112 3.33 -14.99 9.26
C GLY A 112 2.39 -13.79 9.08
N ARG A 113 2.72 -12.66 9.71
CA ARG A 113 1.98 -11.40 9.54
C ARG A 113 2.00 -10.88 8.10
N ARG A 114 3.18 -10.83 7.45
CA ARG A 114 3.29 -10.33 6.07
C ARG A 114 2.58 -11.23 5.07
N ARG A 115 2.63 -12.54 5.28
CA ARG A 115 1.84 -13.51 4.51
C ARG A 115 0.35 -13.26 4.64
N MET A 116 -0.14 -13.05 5.86
CA MET A 116 -1.53 -12.69 6.12
C MET A 116 -1.92 -11.38 5.42
N LEU A 117 -1.09 -10.33 5.54
CA LEU A 117 -1.34 -9.03 4.90
C LEU A 117 -1.35 -9.13 3.37
N ALA A 118 -0.41 -9.88 2.77
CA ALA A 118 -0.39 -10.14 1.33
C ALA A 118 -1.70 -10.79 0.86
N ARG A 119 -2.21 -11.78 1.61
CA ARG A 119 -3.49 -12.44 1.29
C ARG A 119 -4.66 -11.46 1.37
N TYR A 120 -4.73 -10.60 2.38
CA TYR A 120 -5.80 -9.59 2.48
C TYR A 120 -5.70 -8.53 1.36
N ARG A 121 -4.51 -8.01 1.06
CA ARG A 121 -4.31 -7.06 -0.03
C ARG A 121 -4.71 -7.67 -1.37
N ASN A 122 -4.20 -8.86 -1.69
CA ASN A 122 -4.57 -9.56 -2.92
C ASN A 122 -6.07 -9.80 -3.02
N PHE A 123 -6.71 -10.23 -1.92
CA PHE A 123 -8.15 -10.44 -1.91
C PHE A 123 -8.94 -9.15 -2.14
N ALA A 124 -8.56 -8.05 -1.47
CA ALA A 124 -9.20 -6.76 -1.65
C ALA A 124 -9.11 -6.30 -3.12
N LEU A 125 -7.91 -6.34 -3.69
CA LEU A 125 -7.66 -5.96 -5.09
C LEU A 125 -8.49 -6.81 -6.06
N LEU A 126 -8.41 -8.13 -5.97
CA LEU A 126 -9.10 -9.04 -6.88
C LEU A 126 -10.63 -8.96 -6.73
N SER A 127 -11.13 -8.57 -5.56
CA SER A 127 -12.58 -8.45 -5.30
C SER A 127 -13.18 -7.13 -5.78
N THR A 128 -12.37 -6.07 -5.94
CA THR A 128 -12.89 -4.71 -6.15
C THR A 128 -12.29 -3.95 -7.33
N MET A 129 -11.18 -4.42 -7.90
CA MET A 129 -10.63 -3.84 -9.11
C MET A 129 -11.50 -4.17 -10.33
N GLU A 130 -12.03 -3.13 -10.95
CA GLU A 130 -12.81 -3.21 -12.17
C GLU A 130 -11.94 -2.99 -13.42
N SER A 131 -12.49 -3.35 -14.59
CA SER A 131 -11.83 -3.16 -15.90
C SER A 131 -11.51 -1.70 -16.22
N TRP A 132 -12.27 -0.76 -15.66
CA TRP A 132 -12.13 0.66 -15.96
C TRP A 132 -11.12 1.40 -15.08
N HIS A 133 -10.67 0.85 -13.94
CA HIS A 133 -9.64 1.51 -13.12
C HIS A 133 -8.31 1.55 -13.88
N GLN A 134 -7.67 2.73 -13.97
CA GLN A 134 -6.37 2.88 -14.63
C GLN A 134 -5.21 2.85 -13.62
N HIS A 135 -5.49 3.20 -12.37
CA HIS A 135 -4.49 3.30 -11.31
C HIS A 135 -4.99 2.63 -10.02
N VAL A 136 -4.06 2.13 -9.22
CA VAL A 136 -4.31 1.62 -7.87
C VAL A 136 -3.39 2.34 -6.90
N LEU A 137 -3.97 2.85 -5.81
CA LEU A 137 -3.22 3.44 -4.71
C LEU A 137 -3.47 2.60 -3.45
N TRP A 138 -2.42 1.97 -2.97
CA TRP A 138 -2.38 1.35 -1.66
C TRP A 138 -2.07 2.40 -0.61
N LEU A 139 -2.86 2.44 0.47
CA LEU A 139 -2.69 3.41 1.53
C LEU A 139 -2.95 2.75 2.89
N ASP A 140 -1.98 2.80 3.80
CA ASP A 140 -2.14 2.30 5.17
C ASP A 140 -3.03 3.26 6.00
N ALA A 141 -3.74 2.71 6.99
CA ALA A 141 -4.71 3.44 7.81
C ALA A 141 -4.09 4.52 8.73
N ASP A 142 -2.83 4.36 9.09
CA ASP A 142 -2.07 5.19 10.02
C ASP A 142 -1.29 6.35 9.35
N ILE A 143 -1.54 6.58 8.05
CA ILE A 143 -1.10 7.79 7.34
C ILE A 143 -2.00 8.97 7.68
N ILE A 144 -1.37 10.08 8.08
CA ILE A 144 -2.03 11.28 8.59
C ILE A 144 -1.89 12.50 7.67
N ALA A 145 -0.87 12.55 6.82
CA ALA A 145 -0.69 13.66 5.88
C ALA A 145 -0.06 13.20 4.57
N ILE A 146 -0.62 13.69 3.46
CA ILE A 146 -0.13 13.50 2.11
C ILE A 146 -0.29 14.86 1.40
N PRO A 147 0.72 15.38 0.70
CA PRO A 147 0.59 16.60 -0.09
C PRO A 147 -0.54 16.47 -1.13
N ALA A 148 -1.41 17.49 -1.24
CA ALA A 148 -2.59 17.44 -2.10
C ALA A 148 -2.26 17.14 -3.58
N ASP A 149 -1.10 17.61 -4.04
CA ASP A 149 -0.63 17.43 -5.43
C ASP A 149 0.13 16.11 -5.66
N LEU A 150 0.39 15.30 -4.62
CA LEU A 150 1.15 14.07 -4.78
C LEU A 150 0.41 13.05 -5.64
N LEU A 151 -0.90 12.88 -5.43
CA LEU A 151 -1.68 11.94 -6.22
C LEU A 151 -1.75 12.32 -7.72
N PRO A 152 -2.08 13.58 -8.09
CA PRO A 152 -1.95 14.05 -9.46
C PRO A 152 -0.54 13.83 -10.04
N LYS A 153 0.50 14.14 -9.28
CA LYS A 153 1.90 13.99 -9.70
C LYS A 153 2.26 12.54 -10.04
N VAL A 154 1.89 11.57 -9.20
CA VAL A 154 2.22 10.15 -9.49
C VAL A 154 1.41 9.58 -10.65
N VAL A 155 0.17 10.03 -10.83
CA VAL A 155 -0.67 9.63 -11.97
C VAL A 155 -0.11 10.18 -13.29
N GLN A 156 0.31 11.46 -13.31
CA GLN A 156 0.80 12.15 -14.50
C GLN A 156 2.25 11.80 -14.87
N SER A 157 3.03 11.20 -13.95
CA SER A 157 4.44 10.89 -14.21
C SER A 157 4.68 9.81 -15.26
N GLY A 158 3.64 9.03 -15.62
CA GLY A 158 3.73 7.91 -16.56
C GLY A 158 4.51 6.70 -16.05
N ARG A 159 4.95 6.71 -14.78
CA ARG A 159 5.74 5.63 -14.17
C ARG A 159 4.86 4.45 -13.75
N ASP A 160 5.47 3.27 -13.71
CA ASP A 160 4.79 2.01 -13.44
C ASP A 160 4.37 1.86 -11.96
N ILE A 161 5.36 1.90 -11.04
CA ILE A 161 5.18 1.73 -9.59
C ILE A 161 5.94 2.81 -8.84
N GLN A 162 5.32 3.49 -7.88
CA GLN A 162 5.91 4.65 -7.18
C GLN A 162 5.60 4.63 -5.68
N GLU A 163 6.61 4.94 -4.85
CA GLU A 163 6.46 5.13 -3.40
C GLU A 163 7.13 6.43 -2.93
N PRO A 164 6.39 7.31 -2.22
CA PRO A 164 6.95 8.46 -1.52
C PRO A 164 7.66 8.08 -0.22
N MET A 165 8.53 8.97 0.28
CA MET A 165 9.15 8.78 1.58
C MET A 165 8.11 8.97 2.70
N CYS A 166 8.00 7.98 3.58
CA CYS A 166 7.14 8.09 4.76
C CYS A 166 7.95 8.49 6.00
N VAL A 167 7.56 9.59 6.64
CA VAL A 167 8.20 10.08 7.87
C VAL A 167 7.24 10.03 9.05
N ARG A 168 7.80 10.05 10.26
CA ARG A 168 7.06 10.15 11.51
C ARG A 168 7.69 11.21 12.41
N MET A 169 6.86 11.98 13.11
CA MET A 169 7.33 12.91 14.13
C MET A 169 7.70 12.15 15.41
N ARG A 170 8.95 12.27 15.87
CA ARG A 170 9.41 11.68 17.13
C ARG A 170 10.31 12.69 17.85
N ASN A 171 9.95 13.02 19.10
CA ASN A 171 10.67 13.99 19.92
C ASN A 171 10.92 15.34 19.20
N GLY A 172 9.91 15.85 18.49
CA GLY A 172 9.99 17.11 17.75
C GLY A 172 10.82 17.06 16.46
N LYS A 173 11.27 15.88 16.02
CA LYS A 173 12.04 15.70 14.78
C LYS A 173 11.32 14.73 13.83
N LEU A 174 11.32 15.07 12.54
CA LEU A 174 10.90 14.15 11.49
C LEU A 174 11.98 13.07 11.32
N GLN A 175 11.57 11.81 11.38
CA GLN A 175 12.42 10.65 11.18
C GLN A 175 11.82 9.75 10.11
N ASN A 176 12.66 9.11 9.30
CA ASN A 176 12.18 8.11 8.35
C ASN A 176 11.45 6.98 9.09
N TYR A 177 10.20 6.73 8.68
CA TYR A 177 9.36 5.70 9.26
C TYR A 177 9.44 4.40 8.47
N ASP A 178 9.33 4.48 7.15
CA ASP A 178 9.36 3.29 6.30
C ASP A 178 10.80 2.88 6.01
N LYS A 179 11.21 1.82 6.69
CA LYS A 179 12.53 1.19 6.50
C LYS A 179 12.48 0.05 5.48
N ASN A 180 11.30 -0.27 4.94
CA ASN A 180 11.20 -1.28 3.90
C ASN A 180 11.58 -0.69 2.55
N ALA A 181 11.51 0.63 2.36
CA ALA A 181 12.00 1.40 1.22
C ALA A 181 13.54 1.52 1.18
N TRP A 182 14.21 0.64 0.44
CA TRP A 182 15.68 0.65 0.25
C TRP A 182 16.07 0.47 -1.21
N VAL A 183 17.34 0.62 -1.58
CA VAL A 183 17.89 0.45 -2.94
C VAL A 183 19.16 -0.37 -2.83
N GLY A 184 19.26 -1.51 -3.53
CA GLY A 184 20.49 -2.31 -3.58
C GLY A 184 20.30 -3.74 -4.07
N ARG A 185 21.39 -4.51 -4.16
CA ARG A 185 21.32 -5.97 -4.32
C ARG A 185 21.96 -6.60 -3.09
N PRO A 186 21.19 -6.92 -2.04
CA PRO A 186 21.79 -7.43 -0.82
C PRO A 186 22.40 -8.80 -1.09
N ALA A 187 23.62 -9.02 -0.62
CA ALA A 187 24.24 -10.33 -0.59
C ALA A 187 23.36 -11.33 0.20
N GLN A 188 23.38 -12.60 -0.19
CA GLN A 188 22.58 -13.68 0.43
C GLN A 188 22.78 -13.79 1.95
N SER A 189 23.98 -13.46 2.44
CA SER A 189 24.32 -13.44 3.87
C SER A 189 23.74 -12.23 4.64
N ALA A 190 23.53 -11.10 3.96
CA ALA A 190 22.99 -9.87 4.56
C ALA A 190 21.49 -9.94 4.81
N VAL A 191 20.82 -10.97 4.27
CA VAL A 191 19.36 -11.08 4.27
C VAL A 191 18.79 -11.38 5.65
N ILE A 192 19.48 -12.22 6.40
CA ILE A 192 19.01 -12.74 7.69
C ILE A 192 19.18 -11.68 8.81
N GLN A 193 19.98 -10.63 8.59
CA GLN A 193 20.26 -9.56 9.57
C GLN A 193 19.68 -8.17 9.17
N ARG A 194 18.67 -8.16 8.30
CA ARG A 194 18.27 -7.05 7.40
C ARG A 194 17.83 -5.69 7.96
N ARG A 195 17.71 -5.46 9.27
CA ARG A 195 17.20 -4.16 9.77
C ARG A 195 18.25 -3.15 10.19
N GLU A 196 19.52 -3.57 10.32
CA GLU A 196 20.64 -2.69 10.69
C GLU A 196 21.70 -2.56 9.58
N LEU A 197 21.66 -3.41 8.53
CA LEU A 197 22.69 -3.42 7.47
C LEU A 197 22.51 -2.38 6.35
N CYS A 198 21.30 -1.92 6.05
CA CYS A 198 21.11 -0.84 5.04
C CYS A 198 21.41 0.56 5.62
N THR A 199 21.65 0.66 6.93
CA THR A 199 22.27 1.83 7.55
C THR A 199 23.78 1.68 7.52
N GLY A 200 24.44 2.30 6.53
CA GLY A 200 25.90 2.39 6.46
C GLY A 200 26.61 1.40 5.53
N SER A 201 25.89 0.55 4.78
CA SER A 201 26.50 -0.24 3.70
C SER A 201 26.43 0.49 2.34
N THR A 202 27.47 0.36 1.53
CA THR A 202 27.49 0.86 0.13
C THR A 202 26.66 0.01 -0.82
N GLU A 203 26.25 -1.20 -0.39
CA GLU A 203 25.51 -2.18 -1.20
C GLU A 203 23.98 -2.08 -1.05
N CYS A 204 23.50 -1.47 0.04
CA CYS A 204 22.08 -1.23 0.31
C CYS A 204 21.87 0.15 0.97
N GLN A 205 21.14 1.04 0.31
CA GLN A 205 20.88 2.40 0.80
C GLN A 205 19.38 2.62 1.02
N ILE A 206 19.00 3.14 2.18
CA ILE A 206 17.58 3.45 2.49
C ILE A 206 17.15 4.68 1.67
N ILE A 207 15.89 4.74 1.23
CA ILE A 207 15.37 5.83 0.39
C ILE A 207 15.66 7.23 0.97
N SER A 208 15.66 7.36 2.31
CA SER A 208 15.91 8.60 3.03
C SER A 208 17.35 9.13 2.92
N GLN A 209 18.28 8.35 2.37
CA GLN A 209 19.68 8.76 2.17
C GLN A 209 19.88 9.53 0.86
N PHE A 210 18.83 9.64 0.04
CA PHE A 210 18.92 10.21 -1.30
C PHE A 210 18.23 11.58 -1.43
N THR A 211 18.80 12.44 -2.26
CA THR A 211 18.33 13.83 -2.49
C THR A 211 17.65 14.06 -3.84
N ARG A 212 17.61 13.03 -4.70
CA ARG A 212 16.96 13.04 -6.03
C ARG A 212 16.03 11.84 -6.17
N GLN A 213 15.05 11.93 -7.06
CA GLN A 213 14.22 10.78 -7.43
C GLN A 213 15.07 9.66 -8.02
N ILE A 214 14.78 8.42 -7.62
CA ILE A 214 15.61 7.27 -7.98
C ILE A 214 14.80 6.29 -8.81
N GLN A 215 15.23 6.16 -10.06
CA GLN A 215 14.90 5.04 -10.91
C GLN A 215 15.76 3.87 -10.49
N THR A 216 15.17 2.71 -10.23
CA THR A 216 15.97 1.51 -9.97
C THR A 216 15.47 0.32 -10.73
N ILE A 217 16.43 -0.54 -11.02
CA ILE A 217 16.26 -1.87 -11.57
C ILE A 217 16.51 -2.81 -10.40
N CYS A 218 15.47 -3.53 -9.96
CA CYS A 218 15.56 -4.66 -9.03
C CYS A 218 16.44 -4.42 -7.78
N GLY A 219 15.80 -4.15 -6.65
CA GLY A 219 16.53 -3.83 -5.42
C GLY A 219 15.85 -2.88 -4.47
N ILE A 220 14.54 -2.64 -4.63
CA ILE A 220 13.77 -1.88 -3.66
C ILE A 220 12.79 -2.81 -2.99
N GLY A 221 12.96 -3.00 -1.70
CA GLY A 221 11.82 -3.31 -0.86
C GLY A 221 10.91 -2.10 -0.87
N PHE A 222 9.62 -2.28 -1.14
CA PHE A 222 8.67 -1.18 -1.00
C PHE A 222 7.98 -1.30 0.35
N GLY A 223 7.67 -0.17 0.94
CA GLY A 223 6.72 -0.09 2.02
C GLY A 223 5.28 -0.29 1.55
N GLY A 224 4.39 -0.52 2.53
CA GLY A 224 2.94 -0.52 2.32
C GLY A 224 2.29 0.83 2.63
N THR A 225 3.06 1.79 3.15
CA THR A 225 2.54 3.04 3.72
C THR A 225 1.74 3.84 2.70
N MET A 226 2.34 4.11 1.53
CA MET A 226 1.64 4.56 0.33
C MET A 226 2.34 3.98 -0.90
N LEU A 227 1.63 3.20 -1.72
CA LEU A 227 2.20 2.60 -2.92
C LEU A 227 1.26 2.79 -4.11
N TYR A 228 1.73 3.53 -5.11
CA TYR A 228 1.04 3.71 -6.38
C TYR A 228 1.47 2.61 -7.37
N VAL A 229 0.51 2.03 -8.07
CA VAL A 229 0.72 1.01 -9.12
C VAL A 229 -0.25 1.27 -10.26
N ARG A 230 0.21 1.27 -11.52
CA ARG A 230 -0.73 1.26 -12.66
C ARG A 230 -1.55 -0.04 -12.65
N ALA A 231 -2.85 0.06 -12.92
CA ALA A 231 -3.76 -1.08 -12.79
C ALA A 231 -3.46 -2.22 -13.80
N ASP A 232 -2.89 -1.90 -14.96
CA ASP A 232 -2.46 -2.88 -15.97
C ASP A 232 -1.41 -3.88 -15.44
N ILE A 233 -0.53 -3.43 -14.54
CA ILE A 233 0.51 -4.25 -13.91
C ILE A 233 -0.12 -5.33 -13.04
N HIS A 234 -1.10 -4.95 -12.22
CA HIS A 234 -1.89 -5.90 -11.44
C HIS A 234 -2.69 -6.87 -12.32
N ARG A 235 -3.24 -6.41 -13.44
CA ARG A 235 -3.94 -7.28 -14.41
C ARG A 235 -3.05 -8.32 -15.07
N GLN A 236 -1.74 -8.07 -15.13
CA GLN A 236 -0.75 -9.02 -15.65
C GLN A 236 -0.22 -9.99 -14.59
N GLY A 237 -0.81 -9.98 -13.39
CA GLY A 237 -0.50 -10.95 -12.34
C GLY A 237 0.57 -10.51 -11.35
N VAL A 238 1.04 -9.26 -11.42
CA VAL A 238 1.90 -8.70 -10.36
C VAL A 238 1.04 -8.45 -9.12
N MET A 239 1.28 -9.21 -8.07
CA MET A 239 0.51 -9.19 -6.82
C MET A 239 1.47 -9.12 -5.62
N PHE A 240 0.96 -9.02 -4.40
CA PHE A 240 1.78 -9.16 -3.19
C PHE A 240 2.10 -10.63 -2.96
N PRO A 241 3.36 -11.09 -3.03
CA PRO A 241 3.66 -12.49 -2.83
C PRO A 241 3.36 -12.93 -1.40
N THR A 242 2.72 -14.08 -1.25
CA THR A 242 2.37 -14.65 0.06
C THR A 242 3.53 -15.40 0.70
N ASN A 243 4.60 -15.61 -0.05
CA ASN A 243 5.82 -16.28 0.35
C ASN A 243 7.02 -15.43 -0.05
N TYR A 244 8.17 -15.68 0.55
CA TYR A 244 9.43 -15.17 0.03
C TYR A 244 9.64 -15.76 -1.38
N VAL A 245 9.89 -14.90 -2.36
CA VAL A 245 10.08 -15.28 -3.77
C VAL A 245 11.55 -15.24 -4.19
N ILE A 246 12.38 -14.48 -3.47
CA ILE A 246 13.79 -14.35 -3.77
C ILE A 246 14.53 -15.55 -3.18
N GLY A 247 15.18 -16.32 -4.05
CA GLY A 247 15.89 -17.55 -3.68
C GLY A 247 14.98 -18.75 -3.44
N SER A 248 13.75 -18.73 -3.95
CA SER A 248 12.80 -19.84 -3.82
C SER A 248 13.11 -21.00 -4.76
N GLU A 249 12.88 -22.20 -4.27
CA GLU A 249 13.03 -23.46 -5.00
C GLU A 249 11.76 -24.32 -4.84
N TRP A 250 11.60 -25.38 -5.64
CA TRP A 250 10.39 -26.22 -5.67
C TRP A 250 9.95 -26.76 -4.31
N GLY A 251 10.88 -27.05 -3.39
CA GLY A 251 10.60 -27.60 -2.06
C GLY A 251 10.86 -26.63 -0.90
N ARG A 252 11.28 -25.40 -1.19
CA ARG A 252 11.77 -24.48 -0.18
C ARG A 252 11.40 -23.04 -0.49
N GLU A 253 10.72 -22.40 0.45
CA GLU A 253 10.49 -20.96 0.41
C GLU A 253 11.83 -20.21 0.44
N GLY A 254 11.91 -19.13 -0.34
CA GLY A 254 13.08 -18.28 -0.40
C GLY A 254 13.34 -17.53 0.91
N TYR A 255 14.25 -16.57 0.84
CA TYR A 255 14.74 -15.86 2.02
C TYR A 255 14.28 -14.40 2.08
N ASP A 256 13.72 -13.86 0.98
CA ASP A 256 13.29 -12.47 0.88
C ASP A 256 12.19 -12.23 -0.18
N GLY A 257 11.64 -11.01 -0.22
CA GLY A 257 10.65 -10.62 -1.21
C GLY A 257 9.25 -11.14 -0.87
N ILE A 258 8.83 -11.01 0.39
CA ILE A 258 7.44 -11.26 0.76
C ILE A 258 6.62 -9.97 0.67
N GLU A 259 5.35 -10.09 0.32
CA GLU A 259 4.39 -8.98 0.35
C GLU A 259 4.84 -7.77 -0.51
N THR A 260 5.08 -6.58 0.06
CA THR A 260 5.39 -5.37 -0.73
C THR A 260 6.80 -5.43 -1.32
N GLU A 261 7.74 -6.11 -0.66
CA GLU A 261 9.11 -6.28 -1.14
C GLU A 261 9.19 -7.22 -2.35
N GLY A 262 8.32 -8.22 -2.40
CA GLY A 262 8.24 -9.17 -3.52
C GLY A 262 7.53 -8.62 -4.76
N LEU A 263 6.73 -7.57 -4.60
CA LEU A 263 5.94 -6.99 -5.68
C LEU A 263 6.83 -6.46 -6.80
N CYS A 264 7.84 -5.64 -6.46
CA CYS A 264 8.75 -5.07 -7.44
C CYS A 264 9.73 -6.09 -8.03
N TYR A 265 10.13 -7.09 -7.24
CA TYR A 265 10.88 -8.23 -7.76
C TYR A 265 10.08 -8.96 -8.86
N SER A 266 8.79 -9.19 -8.61
CA SER A 266 7.91 -9.85 -9.59
C SER A 266 7.66 -8.97 -10.83
N ALA A 267 7.42 -7.66 -10.62
CA ALA A 267 7.18 -6.70 -11.69
C ALA A 267 8.38 -6.57 -12.65
N HIS A 268 9.60 -6.69 -12.13
CA HIS A 268 10.83 -6.59 -12.91
C HIS A 268 10.91 -7.60 -14.06
N PHE A 269 10.47 -8.85 -13.84
CA PHE A 269 10.49 -9.88 -14.89
C PHE A 269 9.53 -9.60 -16.05
N LEU A 270 8.54 -8.73 -15.83
CA LEU A 270 7.62 -8.27 -16.87
C LEU A 270 8.08 -6.95 -17.53
N GLY A 271 9.28 -6.45 -17.18
CA GLY A 271 9.84 -5.21 -17.72
C GLY A 271 9.39 -3.93 -17.02
N TYR A 272 8.62 -4.02 -15.94
CA TYR A 272 8.17 -2.86 -15.17
C TYR A 272 9.25 -2.33 -14.21
N LYS A 273 9.19 -1.02 -13.95
CA LYS A 273 10.15 -0.32 -13.11
C LYS A 273 9.51 0.25 -11.86
N CYS A 274 10.21 0.14 -10.74
CA CYS A 274 9.76 0.72 -9.49
C CYS A 274 10.60 1.95 -9.11
N TRP A 275 9.95 2.93 -8.49
CA TRP A 275 10.48 4.26 -8.31
C TRP A 275 10.31 4.74 -6.87
N GLY A 276 11.43 5.10 -6.24
CA GLY A 276 11.43 5.79 -4.96
C GLY A 276 11.38 7.31 -5.14
N MET A 277 10.54 7.98 -4.37
CA MET A 277 10.34 9.43 -4.40
C MET A 277 10.76 10.09 -3.08
N PRO A 278 12.08 10.20 -2.80
CA PRO A 278 12.58 10.71 -1.51
C PRO A 278 12.23 12.18 -1.23
N ASN A 279 11.99 12.98 -2.27
CA ASN A 279 11.62 14.39 -2.13
C ASN A 279 10.10 14.60 -1.97
N ASP A 280 9.32 13.53 -2.08
CA ASP A 280 7.88 13.53 -1.91
C ASP A 280 7.57 12.86 -0.57
N VAL A 281 7.15 13.65 0.40
CA VAL A 281 7.07 13.21 1.80
C VAL A 281 5.63 13.07 2.25
N ILE A 282 5.31 11.92 2.84
CA ILE A 282 4.05 11.65 3.53
C ILE A 282 4.32 11.41 5.01
N GLN A 283 3.30 11.59 5.85
CA GLN A 283 3.44 11.48 7.29
C GLN A 283 2.58 10.36 7.88
N HIS A 284 3.23 9.54 8.69
CA HIS A 284 2.61 8.55 9.57
C HIS A 284 2.39 9.14 10.98
N VAL A 285 1.38 8.63 11.71
CA VAL A 285 1.07 8.98 13.13
C VAL A 285 2.26 8.83 14.09
#